data_AF-A0A1E5JQA3-F1
#
_entry.id   AF-A0A1E5JQA3-F1
#
_cell.length_a   1.000
_cell.length_b   1.000
_cell.length_c   1.000
_cell.angle_alpha   90.00
_cell.angle_beta   90.00
_cell.angle_gamma   90.00
#
_symmetry.space_group_name_H-M   'P 1'
#
loop_
_entity.id
_entity.type
_entity.pdbx_description
1 polymer ?
#
loop_
_entity_poly.entity_id
_entity_poly.type
_entity_poly.pdbx_seq_one_letter_code
_entity_poly.pdbx_strand_id
1 'polypeptide(L)'
;MVKKPPQEQLIDKAAKLIKAGIDSVVPGGAIATEFLLSLFKMPYQTRSEEWQKELTDAINKIQESGIDIEQLQKNEEFIDILFQSIPLGLKHHQKEKKQALKNAIIHSALGEAPDFSIQQVFLNCIDTFTIWHIKILILFNNPEKWFDENAIPIVGGVGSVRRTLEAAYPELKDARDLVGNIWTDLYIKGFIDVDKTILPTTMTGSGRLDKRTTPLGDLFISYIGDE
;
A
#
# COMPACT_ATOMS: atom_id res chain seq x y z
N MET A 1 -34.48 34.64 6.05
CA MET A 1 -33.69 33.80 5.12
C MET A 1 -32.67 33.03 5.93
N VAL A 2 -32.88 31.72 6.12
CA VAL A 2 -31.88 30.85 6.74
C VAL A 2 -30.77 30.67 5.72
N LYS A 3 -29.58 31.23 5.97
CA LYS A 3 -28.38 30.94 5.16
C LYS A 3 -28.11 29.44 5.29
N LYS A 4 -28.32 28.69 4.21
CA LYS A 4 -27.87 27.30 4.09
C LYS A 4 -26.36 27.31 4.37
N PRO A 5 -25.85 26.48 5.30
CA PRO A 5 -24.42 26.46 5.58
C PRO A 5 -23.65 26.14 4.28
N PRO A 6 -22.43 26.66 4.10
CA PRO A 6 -21.60 26.31 2.96
C PRO A 6 -21.52 24.77 2.85
N GLN A 7 -21.79 24.21 1.66
CA GLN A 7 -21.51 22.80 1.44
C GLN A 7 -19.99 22.62 1.49
N GLU A 8 -19.51 22.01 2.56
CA GLU A 8 -18.11 21.64 2.70
C GLU A 8 -17.69 20.66 1.61
N GLN A 9 -16.55 20.91 0.98
CA GLN A 9 -16.01 20.02 -0.04
C GLN A 9 -15.47 18.73 0.60
N LEU A 10 -15.36 17.65 -0.18
CA LEU A 10 -14.82 16.37 0.31
C LEU A 10 -13.42 16.52 0.90
N ILE A 11 -12.59 17.36 0.27
CA ILE A 11 -11.24 17.68 0.73
C ILE A 11 -11.28 18.31 2.13
N ASP A 12 -12.22 19.22 2.39
CA ASP A 12 -12.35 19.87 3.70
C ASP A 12 -12.72 18.86 4.80
N LYS A 13 -13.63 17.92 4.49
CA LYS A 13 -13.99 16.83 5.41
C LYS A 13 -12.81 15.91 5.69
N ALA A 14 -12.06 15.52 4.66
CA ALA A 14 -10.87 14.69 4.81
C ALA A 14 -9.80 15.39 5.65
N ALA A 15 -9.54 16.68 5.39
CA ALA A 15 -8.61 17.50 6.15
C ALA A 15 -9.05 17.65 7.62
N LYS A 16 -10.35 17.83 7.88
CA LYS A 16 -10.92 17.86 9.25
C LYS A 16 -10.77 16.52 9.97
N LEU A 17 -10.99 15.39 9.30
CA LEU A 17 -10.81 14.06 9.90
C LEU A 17 -9.34 13.82 10.25
N ILE A 18 -8.41 14.19 9.36
CA ILE A 18 -6.98 14.12 9.65
C ILE A 18 -6.63 15.00 10.86
N LYS A 19 -7.13 16.24 10.88
CA LYS A 19 -6.88 17.18 11.98
C LYS A 19 -7.46 16.70 13.31
N ALA A 20 -8.68 16.16 13.31
CA ALA A 20 -9.28 15.53 14.48
C ALA A 20 -8.45 14.32 14.95
N GLY A 21 -7.84 13.58 14.01
CA GLY A 21 -6.82 12.57 14.28
C GLY A 21 -5.65 13.13 15.12
N ILE A 22 -5.06 14.26 14.70
CA ILE A 22 -3.99 14.96 15.45
C ILE A 22 -4.41 15.22 16.89
N ASP A 23 -5.64 15.72 17.07
CA ASP A 23 -6.14 16.11 18.38
C ASP A 23 -6.48 14.90 19.28
N SER A 24 -6.73 13.73 18.67
CA SER A 24 -7.11 12.49 19.37
C SER A 24 -5.95 11.56 19.78
N VAL A 25 -4.74 11.76 19.22
CA VAL A 25 -3.57 10.88 19.42
C VAL A 25 -2.92 11.02 20.81
N VAL A 26 -3.55 11.76 21.73
CA VAL A 26 -3.19 11.75 23.16
C VAL A 26 -4.13 10.78 23.89
N PRO A 27 -3.75 9.51 24.14
CA PRO A 27 -4.57 8.58 24.89
C PRO A 27 -4.43 8.92 26.38
N GLY A 28 -5.51 9.41 27.01
CA GLY A 28 -5.55 9.76 28.43
C GLY A 28 -5.49 11.27 28.66
N GLY A 29 -6.66 11.87 28.90
CA GLY A 29 -6.75 13.24 29.36
C GLY A 29 -5.88 13.50 30.60
N ALA A 30 -5.24 14.67 30.59
CA ALA A 30 -4.53 15.32 31.71
C ALA A 30 -3.17 14.79 32.19
N ILE A 31 -2.62 13.66 31.71
CA ILE A 31 -1.23 13.26 32.05
C ILE A 31 -0.43 12.87 30.80
N ALA A 32 -0.32 13.79 29.85
CA ALA A 32 0.76 13.74 28.87
C ALA A 32 1.82 14.75 29.32
N THR A 33 2.98 14.27 29.75
CA THR A 33 4.13 15.14 30.01
C THR A 33 4.48 15.90 28.73
N GLU A 34 4.94 17.14 28.84
CA GLU A 34 5.33 17.98 27.69
C GLU A 34 6.33 17.28 26.75
N PHE A 35 7.11 16.34 27.27
CA PHE A 35 8.02 15.48 26.53
C PHE A 35 7.32 14.47 25.60
N LEU A 36 6.25 13.81 26.05
CA LEU A 36 5.46 12.94 25.18
C LEU A 36 4.74 13.77 24.11
N LEU A 37 4.23 14.95 24.49
CA LEU A 37 3.63 15.87 23.54
C LEU A 37 4.66 16.36 22.51
N SER A 38 5.90 16.70 22.88
CA SER A 38 6.90 17.17 21.91
C SER A 38 7.45 16.04 21.02
N LEU A 39 7.64 14.84 21.56
CA LEU A 39 8.09 13.65 20.80
C LEU A 39 7.06 13.20 19.75
N PHE A 40 5.76 13.27 20.07
CA PHE A 40 4.72 12.80 19.16
C PHE A 40 4.13 13.91 18.28
N LYS A 41 4.02 15.16 18.75
CA LYS A 41 3.40 16.25 17.97
C LYS A 41 4.16 16.54 16.69
N MET A 42 5.50 16.66 16.74
CA MET A 42 6.27 17.04 15.56
C MET A 42 6.22 15.96 14.44
N PRO A 43 6.53 14.68 14.71
CA PRO A 43 6.44 13.65 13.68
C PRO A 43 5.01 13.41 13.17
N TYR A 44 4.01 13.51 14.05
CA TYR A 44 2.62 13.31 13.65
C TYR A 44 2.09 14.47 12.79
N GLN A 45 2.39 15.72 13.15
CA GLN A 45 2.02 16.89 12.35
C GLN A 45 2.61 16.81 10.94
N THR A 46 3.90 16.51 10.82
CA THR A 46 4.55 16.32 9.51
C THR A 46 3.89 15.20 8.71
N ARG A 47 3.61 14.05 9.33
CA ARG A 47 2.93 12.93 8.64
C ARG A 47 1.52 13.31 8.17
N SER A 48 0.80 14.08 8.98
CA SER A 48 -0.52 14.58 8.67
C SER A 48 -0.48 15.55 7.48
N GLU A 49 0.42 16.52 7.49
CA GLU A 49 0.59 17.47 6.38
C GLU A 49 0.97 16.76 5.08
N GLU A 50 1.93 15.84 5.13
CA GLU A 50 2.29 15.00 3.99
C GLU A 50 1.08 14.22 3.48
N TRP A 51 0.31 13.60 4.37
CA TRP A 51 -0.82 12.79 3.97
C TRP A 51 -1.98 13.61 3.40
N GLN A 52 -2.24 14.80 3.94
CA GLN A 52 -3.20 15.76 3.35
C GLN A 52 -2.79 16.15 1.93
N LYS A 53 -1.49 16.34 1.69
CA LYS A 53 -0.97 16.62 0.34
C LYS A 53 -1.22 15.44 -0.60
N GLU A 54 -0.95 14.20 -0.18
CA GLU A 54 -1.20 13.02 -1.01
C GLU A 54 -2.70 12.83 -1.32
N LEU A 55 -3.59 13.07 -0.36
CA LEU A 55 -5.04 13.04 -0.60
C LEU A 55 -5.48 14.13 -1.57
N THR A 56 -4.95 15.34 -1.43
CA THR A 56 -5.25 16.45 -2.36
C THR A 56 -4.79 16.08 -3.77
N ASP A 57 -3.60 15.50 -3.90
CA ASP A 57 -3.08 15.02 -5.19
C ASP A 57 -3.97 13.92 -5.78
N ALA A 58 -4.45 12.98 -4.96
CA ALA A 58 -5.40 11.96 -5.39
C ALA A 58 -6.68 12.56 -5.97
N ILE A 59 -7.30 13.50 -5.24
CA ILE A 59 -8.53 14.16 -5.69
C ILE A 59 -8.28 14.96 -6.97
N ASN A 60 -7.16 15.67 -7.08
CA ASN A 60 -6.81 16.42 -8.29
C ASN A 60 -6.68 15.50 -9.51
N LYS A 61 -5.98 14.37 -9.39
CA LYS A 61 -5.84 13.37 -10.48
C LYS A 61 -7.20 12.82 -10.94
N ILE A 62 -8.09 12.56 -9.98
CA ILE A 62 -9.46 12.09 -10.26
C ILE A 62 -10.25 13.17 -11.01
N GLN A 63 -10.11 14.44 -10.62
CA GLN A 63 -10.75 15.56 -11.30
C GLN A 63 -10.18 15.80 -12.71
N GLU A 64 -8.86 15.62 -12.90
CA GLU A 64 -8.20 15.68 -14.21
C GLU A 64 -8.73 14.60 -15.16
N SER A 65 -9.18 13.47 -14.61
CA SER A 65 -9.84 12.39 -15.36
C SER A 65 -11.31 12.70 -15.72
N GLY A 66 -11.83 13.87 -15.33
CA GLY A 66 -13.16 14.36 -15.68
C GLY A 66 -14.25 14.08 -14.63
N ILE A 67 -13.90 13.50 -13.48
CA ILE A 67 -14.85 13.21 -12.40
C ILE A 67 -14.90 14.39 -11.42
N ASP A 68 -16.04 15.07 -11.34
CA ASP A 68 -16.20 16.20 -10.40
C ASP A 68 -16.45 15.76 -8.94
N ILE A 69 -16.33 16.71 -8.01
CA ILE A 69 -16.54 16.47 -6.57
C ILE A 69 -17.96 16.00 -6.26
N GLU A 70 -18.97 16.44 -7.00
CA GLU A 70 -20.37 16.07 -6.75
C GLU A 70 -20.64 14.62 -7.11
N GLN A 71 -19.97 14.11 -8.15
CA GLN A 71 -19.97 12.69 -8.53
C GLN A 71 -19.27 11.85 -7.45
N LEU A 72 -18.10 12.28 -6.97
CA LEU A 72 -17.40 11.60 -5.87
C LEU A 72 -18.22 11.54 -4.58
N GLN A 73 -18.96 12.61 -4.27
CA GLN A 73 -19.84 12.65 -3.09
C GLN A 73 -21.02 11.67 -3.16
N LYS A 74 -21.34 11.16 -4.35
CA LYS A 74 -22.42 10.19 -4.57
C LYS A 74 -21.91 8.76 -4.75
N ASN A 75 -20.58 8.57 -4.85
CA ASN A 75 -19.96 7.26 -4.94
C ASN A 75 -19.67 6.74 -3.52
N GLU A 76 -20.57 5.92 -2.99
CA GLU A 76 -20.46 5.37 -1.62
C GLU A 76 -19.22 4.50 -1.44
N GLU A 77 -18.86 3.66 -2.42
CA GLU A 77 -17.67 2.82 -2.36
C GLU A 77 -16.39 3.66 -2.27
N PHE A 78 -16.28 4.70 -3.10
CA PHE A 78 -15.17 5.64 -3.04
C PHE A 78 -15.09 6.34 -1.67
N ILE A 79 -16.23 6.79 -1.13
CA ILE A 79 -16.27 7.45 0.18
C ILE A 79 -15.77 6.50 1.28
N ASP A 80 -16.16 5.24 1.25
CA ASP A 80 -15.72 4.23 2.21
C ASP A 80 -14.22 3.96 2.09
N ILE A 81 -13.69 3.79 0.86
CA ILE A 81 -12.25 3.60 0.63
C ILE A 81 -11.46 4.82 1.09
N LEU A 82 -11.94 6.03 0.81
CA LEU A 82 -11.32 7.27 1.27
C LEU A 82 -11.28 7.33 2.80
N PHE A 83 -12.40 7.07 3.47
CA PHE A 83 -12.48 7.12 4.94
C PHE A 83 -11.67 6.05 5.65
N GLN A 84 -11.52 4.88 5.05
CA GLN A 84 -10.65 3.84 5.58
C GLN A 84 -9.17 4.14 5.33
N SER A 85 -8.84 4.77 4.20
CA SER A 85 -7.46 5.11 3.85
C SER A 85 -6.89 6.26 4.68
N ILE A 86 -7.73 7.20 5.13
CA ILE A 86 -7.32 8.33 5.99
C ILE A 86 -6.53 7.88 7.23
N PRO A 87 -7.09 7.06 8.15
CA PRO A 87 -6.37 6.63 9.34
C PRO A 87 -5.16 5.75 9.02
N LEU A 88 -5.21 4.96 7.95
CA LEU A 88 -4.09 4.13 7.52
C LEU A 88 -2.89 4.97 7.07
N GLY A 89 -3.11 6.03 6.30
CA GLY A 89 -2.02 6.92 5.85
C GLY A 89 -1.36 7.71 6.98
N LEU A 90 -2.08 7.98 8.07
CA LEU A 90 -1.52 8.60 9.28
C LEU A 90 -0.74 7.61 10.14
N LYS A 91 -1.17 6.34 10.15
CA LYS A 91 -0.52 5.26 10.90
C LYS A 91 0.86 4.92 10.35
N HIS A 92 1.03 4.96 9.02
CA HIS A 92 2.27 4.52 8.35
C HIS A 92 3.20 5.68 8.00
N HIS A 93 4.50 5.49 8.22
CA HIS A 93 5.53 6.44 7.79
C HIS A 93 6.15 6.06 6.44
N GLN A 94 5.96 4.81 5.98
CA GLN A 94 6.53 4.35 4.72
C GLN A 94 5.80 5.00 3.52
N LYS A 95 6.57 5.58 2.60
CA LYS A 95 6.02 6.27 1.42
C LYS A 95 5.30 5.30 0.50
N GLU A 96 5.81 4.08 0.36
CA GLU A 96 5.25 3.03 -0.48
C GLU A 96 3.83 2.66 -0.03
N LYS A 97 3.56 2.63 1.29
CA LYS A 97 2.21 2.39 1.80
C LYS A 97 1.27 3.57 1.54
N LYS A 98 1.77 4.80 1.71
CA LYS A 98 0.98 6.01 1.39
C LYS A 98 0.63 6.05 -0.10
N GLN A 99 1.58 5.71 -0.99
CA GLN A 99 1.32 5.61 -2.42
C GLN A 99 0.30 4.51 -2.75
N ALA A 100 0.42 3.33 -2.14
CA ALA A 100 -0.55 2.26 -2.32
C ALA A 100 -1.98 2.67 -1.89
N LEU A 101 -2.13 3.37 -0.75
CA LEU A 101 -3.41 3.90 -0.29
C LEU A 101 -3.96 5.00 -1.21
N LYS A 102 -3.08 5.85 -1.71
CA LYS A 102 -3.44 6.89 -2.68
C LYS A 102 -3.97 6.29 -3.98
N ASN A 103 -3.30 5.26 -4.49
CA ASN A 103 -3.71 4.58 -5.71
C ASN A 103 -5.02 3.81 -5.51
N ALA A 104 -5.20 3.19 -4.34
CA ALA A 104 -6.47 2.59 -3.93
C ALA A 104 -7.65 3.58 -3.99
N ILE A 105 -7.44 4.83 -3.52
CA ILE A 105 -8.44 5.91 -3.60
C ILE A 105 -8.73 6.29 -5.07
N ILE A 106 -7.68 6.46 -5.87
CA ILE A 106 -7.80 6.84 -7.29
C ILE A 106 -8.55 5.77 -8.08
N HIS A 107 -8.09 4.52 -8.03
CA HIS A 107 -8.72 3.41 -8.77
C HIS A 107 -10.18 3.19 -8.35
N SER A 108 -10.50 3.39 -7.06
CA SER A 108 -11.88 3.31 -6.55
C SER A 108 -12.78 4.39 -7.18
N ALA A 109 -12.27 5.60 -7.37
CA ALA A 109 -13.01 6.68 -8.03
C ALA A 109 -13.16 6.48 -9.54
N LEU A 110 -12.12 5.98 -10.21
CA LEU A 110 -12.10 5.79 -11.66
C LEU A 110 -12.89 4.55 -12.13
N GLY A 111 -13.33 3.69 -11.20
CA GLY A 111 -14.03 2.44 -11.54
C GLY A 111 -13.09 1.35 -12.07
N GLU A 112 -11.79 1.50 -11.83
CA GLU A 112 -10.72 0.55 -12.18
C GLU A 112 -10.40 -0.42 -11.04
N ALA A 113 -10.91 -0.12 -9.84
CA ALA A 113 -10.78 -0.98 -8.68
C ALA A 113 -11.58 -2.29 -8.83
N PRO A 114 -11.14 -3.38 -8.17
CA PRO A 114 -11.92 -4.61 -8.11
C PRO A 114 -13.21 -4.42 -7.28
N ASP A 115 -14.02 -5.47 -7.18
CA ASP A 115 -15.19 -5.50 -6.29
C ASP A 115 -14.86 -4.94 -4.89
N PHE A 116 -15.79 -4.18 -4.32
CA PHE A 116 -15.61 -3.51 -3.03
C PHE A 116 -15.10 -4.45 -1.92
N SER A 117 -15.58 -5.69 -1.87
CA SER A 117 -15.14 -6.67 -0.87
C SER A 117 -13.65 -7.00 -1.02
N ILE A 118 -13.15 -7.06 -2.26
CA ILE A 118 -11.73 -7.27 -2.55
C ILE A 118 -10.92 -6.02 -2.19
N GLN A 119 -11.43 -4.82 -2.47
CA GLN A 119 -10.79 -3.58 -2.05
C GLN A 119 -10.59 -3.54 -0.53
N GLN A 120 -11.58 -3.97 0.26
CA GLN A 120 -11.48 -4.08 1.72
C GLN A 120 -10.37 -5.06 2.15
N VAL A 121 -10.27 -6.22 1.49
CA VAL A 121 -9.18 -7.18 1.72
C VAL A 121 -7.83 -6.54 1.42
N PHE A 122 -7.74 -5.78 0.33
CA PHE A 122 -6.50 -5.12 -0.10
C PHE A 122 -6.08 -3.99 0.84
N LEU A 123 -6.99 -3.14 1.31
CA LEU A 123 -6.68 -2.13 2.33
C LEU A 123 -6.12 -2.76 3.61
N ASN A 124 -6.72 -3.87 4.07
CA ASN A 124 -6.21 -4.64 5.21
C ASN A 124 -4.80 -5.21 4.94
N CYS A 125 -4.54 -5.66 3.71
CA CYS A 125 -3.20 -6.10 3.33
C CYS A 125 -2.21 -4.95 3.30
N ILE A 126 -2.56 -3.78 2.76
CA ILE A 126 -1.69 -2.58 2.80
C ILE A 126 -1.36 -2.19 4.24
N ASP A 127 -2.32 -2.29 5.17
CA ASP A 127 -2.08 -2.01 6.58
C ASP A 127 -1.11 -3.00 7.22
N THR A 128 -1.32 -4.30 6.99
CA THR A 128 -0.62 -5.38 7.72
C THR A 128 0.67 -5.85 7.07
N PHE A 129 0.79 -5.78 5.74
CA PHE A 129 1.99 -6.16 5.02
C PHE A 129 3.16 -5.24 5.35
N THR A 130 4.32 -5.83 5.55
CA THR A 130 5.57 -5.07 5.53
C THR A 130 5.92 -4.69 4.09
N ILE A 131 6.81 -3.72 3.91
CA ILE A 131 7.32 -3.37 2.58
C ILE A 131 7.93 -4.59 1.87
N TRP A 132 8.47 -5.54 2.62
CA TRP A 132 9.02 -6.77 2.05
C TRP A 132 7.98 -7.68 1.41
N HIS A 133 6.75 -7.74 1.94
CA HIS A 133 5.67 -8.49 1.29
C HIS A 133 5.39 -7.91 -0.10
N ILE A 134 5.27 -6.58 -0.18
CA ILE A 134 4.99 -5.86 -1.44
C ILE A 134 6.14 -6.04 -2.43
N LYS A 135 7.39 -5.82 -1.99
CA LYS A 135 8.58 -5.98 -2.85
C LYS A 135 8.73 -7.41 -3.40
N ILE A 136 8.58 -8.42 -2.53
CA ILE A 136 8.65 -9.83 -2.94
C ILE A 136 7.54 -10.15 -3.93
N LEU A 137 6.32 -9.67 -3.67
CA LEU A 137 5.18 -9.91 -4.55
C LEU A 137 5.39 -9.29 -5.94
N ILE A 138 5.84 -8.03 -6.00
CA ILE A 138 6.17 -7.33 -7.26
C ILE A 138 7.28 -8.07 -8.02
N LEU A 139 8.37 -8.43 -7.34
CA LEU A 139 9.48 -9.18 -7.96
C LEU A 139 8.96 -10.48 -8.61
N PHE A 140 8.13 -11.25 -7.90
CA PHE A 140 7.65 -12.53 -8.40
C PHE A 140 6.39 -12.47 -9.26
N ASN A 141 5.90 -11.28 -9.60
CA ASN A 141 4.90 -11.09 -10.65
C ASN A 141 5.52 -11.19 -12.03
N ASN A 142 6.71 -10.61 -12.21
CA ASN A 142 7.51 -10.76 -13.41
C ASN A 142 9.01 -10.59 -13.09
N PRO A 143 9.70 -11.66 -12.65
CA PRO A 143 11.10 -11.58 -12.26
C PRO A 143 12.00 -11.03 -13.37
N GLU A 144 11.85 -11.51 -14.60
CA GLU A 144 12.69 -11.08 -15.72
C GLU A 144 12.57 -9.57 -15.96
N LYS A 145 11.34 -9.07 -16.10
CA LYS A 145 11.08 -7.63 -16.25
C LYS A 145 11.64 -6.83 -15.07
N TRP A 146 11.49 -7.33 -13.84
CA TRP A 146 12.02 -6.65 -12.67
C TRP A 146 13.55 -6.51 -12.72
N PHE A 147 14.27 -7.58 -13.08
CA PHE A 147 15.74 -7.54 -13.22
C PHE A 147 16.18 -6.57 -14.31
N ASP A 148 15.47 -6.55 -15.45
CA ASP A 148 15.72 -5.63 -16.55
C ASP A 148 15.52 -4.16 -16.14
N GLU A 149 14.39 -3.84 -15.51
CA GLU A 149 14.07 -2.48 -15.04
C GLU A 149 15.03 -1.97 -13.96
N ASN A 150 15.61 -2.87 -13.17
CA ASN A 150 16.59 -2.54 -12.13
C ASN A 150 18.04 -2.62 -12.62
N ALA A 151 18.27 -2.90 -13.92
CA ALA A 151 19.59 -3.07 -14.52
C ALA A 151 20.49 -4.08 -13.78
N ILE A 152 19.89 -5.15 -13.24
CA ILE A 152 20.60 -6.23 -12.55
C ILE A 152 20.69 -7.43 -13.50
N PRO A 153 21.90 -7.92 -13.83
CA PRO A 153 22.05 -9.01 -14.79
C PRO A 153 21.49 -10.32 -14.24
N ILE A 154 20.65 -10.99 -15.04
CA ILE A 154 20.18 -12.33 -14.74
C ILE A 154 21.32 -13.32 -14.99
N VAL A 155 21.88 -13.87 -13.91
CA VAL A 155 22.89 -14.93 -14.01
C VAL A 155 22.20 -16.26 -14.37
N GLY A 156 22.38 -16.73 -15.60
CA GLY A 156 21.79 -17.99 -16.06
C GLY A 156 22.27 -19.23 -15.28
N GLY A 157 21.61 -20.36 -15.51
CA GLY A 157 21.97 -21.66 -14.95
C GLY A 157 21.13 -22.10 -13.74
N VAL A 158 21.55 -23.20 -13.11
CA VAL A 158 20.85 -23.85 -12.00
C VAL A 158 20.85 -22.94 -10.76
N GLY A 159 19.70 -22.81 -10.11
CA GLY A 159 19.56 -21.99 -8.91
C GLY A 159 18.27 -22.31 -8.14
N SER A 160 17.85 -21.37 -7.30
CA SER A 160 16.63 -21.47 -6.51
C SER A 160 15.93 -20.13 -6.44
N VAL A 161 14.65 -20.12 -6.08
CA VAL A 161 13.87 -18.89 -5.85
C VAL A 161 14.53 -18.02 -4.78
N ARG A 162 15.14 -18.64 -3.75
CA ARG A 162 15.94 -17.93 -2.74
C ARG A 162 17.11 -17.16 -3.36
N ARG A 163 17.85 -17.77 -4.30
CA ARG A 163 18.95 -17.07 -4.97
C ARG A 163 18.45 -15.91 -5.85
N THR A 164 17.30 -16.06 -6.50
CA THR A 164 16.66 -14.97 -7.23
C THR A 164 16.37 -13.80 -6.29
N LEU A 165 15.80 -14.08 -5.13
CA LEU A 165 15.52 -13.07 -4.11
C LEU A 165 16.79 -12.39 -3.58
N GLU A 166 17.85 -13.15 -3.30
CA GLU A 166 19.13 -12.62 -2.79
C GLU A 166 19.91 -11.83 -3.84
N ALA A 167 19.69 -12.12 -5.13
CA ALA A 167 20.24 -11.34 -6.23
C ALA A 167 19.50 -10.00 -6.40
N ALA A 168 18.17 -10.01 -6.25
CA ALA A 168 17.34 -8.81 -6.30
C ALA A 168 17.54 -7.91 -5.06
N TYR A 169 17.65 -8.52 -3.87
CA TYR A 169 17.77 -7.84 -2.58
C TYR A 169 18.90 -8.45 -1.76
N PRO A 170 20.16 -8.01 -1.94
CA PRO A 170 21.33 -8.54 -1.24
C PRO A 170 21.23 -8.49 0.29
N GLU A 171 20.44 -7.56 0.84
CA GLU A 171 20.16 -7.43 2.28
C GLU A 171 19.37 -8.61 2.87
N LEU A 172 18.74 -9.44 2.03
CA LEU A 172 17.97 -10.61 2.49
C LEU A 172 18.81 -11.90 2.61
N LYS A 173 20.10 -11.88 2.26
CA LYS A 173 21.00 -13.06 2.29
C LYS A 173 20.96 -13.80 3.62
N ASP A 174 21.09 -13.07 4.73
CA ASP A 174 21.10 -13.65 6.07
C ASP A 174 19.71 -13.71 6.74
N ALA A 175 18.70 -13.11 6.10
CA ALA A 175 17.34 -12.98 6.66
C ALA A 175 16.46 -14.22 6.35
N ARG A 176 16.96 -15.43 6.61
CA ARG A 176 16.27 -16.69 6.24
C ARG A 176 14.86 -16.79 6.80
N ASP A 177 14.72 -16.61 8.11
CA ASP A 177 13.44 -16.78 8.80
C ASP A 177 12.45 -15.68 8.40
N LEU A 178 12.92 -14.45 8.24
CA LEU A 178 12.11 -13.33 7.75
C LEU A 178 11.51 -13.64 6.38
N VAL A 179 12.34 -14.05 5.42
CA VAL A 179 11.87 -14.42 4.07
C VAL A 179 10.89 -15.58 4.13
N GLY A 180 11.19 -16.61 4.93
CA GLY A 180 10.29 -17.75 5.10
C GLY A 180 8.93 -17.36 5.65
N ASN A 181 8.88 -16.42 6.61
CA ASN A 181 7.63 -15.92 7.19
C ASN A 181 6.83 -15.09 6.18
N ILE A 182 7.48 -14.14 5.49
CA ILE A 182 6.82 -13.31 4.46
C ILE A 182 6.24 -14.20 3.35
N TRP A 183 7.02 -15.18 2.87
CA TRP A 183 6.54 -16.11 1.86
C TRP A 183 5.34 -16.92 2.35
N THR A 184 5.40 -17.38 3.60
CA THR A 184 4.29 -18.11 4.23
C THR A 184 3.05 -17.22 4.33
N ASP A 185 3.19 -15.96 4.72
CA ASP A 185 2.07 -15.01 4.83
C ASP A 185 1.43 -14.73 3.47
N LEU A 186 2.24 -14.49 2.44
CA LEU A 186 1.77 -14.30 1.05
C LEU A 186 1.03 -15.55 0.54
N TYR A 187 1.56 -16.74 0.84
CA TYR A 187 0.95 -18.01 0.43
C TYR A 187 -0.38 -18.29 1.15
N ILE A 188 -0.41 -18.17 2.48
CA ILE A 188 -1.62 -18.39 3.29
C ILE A 188 -2.74 -17.43 2.89
N LYS A 189 -2.39 -16.19 2.54
CA LYS A 189 -3.36 -15.19 2.06
C LYS A 189 -3.67 -15.30 0.57
N GLY A 190 -3.09 -16.27 -0.14
CA GLY A 190 -3.41 -16.59 -1.53
C GLY A 190 -2.83 -15.64 -2.57
N PHE A 191 -1.81 -14.84 -2.24
CA PHE A 191 -1.15 -13.91 -3.18
C PHE A 191 -0.08 -14.59 -4.04
N ILE A 192 0.46 -15.72 -3.59
CA ILE A 192 1.41 -16.56 -4.33
C ILE A 192 0.95 -18.02 -4.37
N ASP A 193 1.39 -18.76 -5.39
CA ASP A 193 0.85 -20.06 -5.79
C ASP A 193 1.52 -21.27 -5.12
N VAL A 194 2.73 -21.11 -4.59
CA VAL A 194 3.52 -22.18 -3.98
C VAL A 194 4.03 -21.78 -2.60
N ASP A 195 4.04 -22.73 -1.67
CA ASP A 195 4.54 -22.52 -0.31
C ASP A 195 6.07 -22.30 -0.25
N LYS A 196 6.58 -22.02 0.96
CA LYS A 196 8.00 -21.69 1.17
C LYS A 196 8.99 -22.80 0.82
N THR A 197 8.55 -24.04 0.57
CA THR A 197 9.45 -25.15 0.19
C THR A 197 10.12 -24.91 -1.16
N ILE A 198 9.55 -24.05 -2.01
CA ILE A 198 10.13 -23.66 -3.28
C ILE A 198 11.40 -22.81 -3.13
N LEU A 199 11.54 -22.09 -2.00
CA LEU A 199 12.66 -21.17 -1.75
C LEU A 199 14.04 -21.85 -1.88
N PRO A 200 14.33 -22.95 -1.16
CA PRO A 200 15.61 -23.65 -1.30
C PRO A 200 15.65 -24.63 -2.48
N THR A 201 14.53 -24.90 -3.14
CA THR A 201 14.44 -25.94 -4.17
C THR A 201 15.34 -25.61 -5.36
N THR A 202 16.17 -26.58 -5.74
CA THR A 202 17.05 -26.44 -6.90
C THR A 202 16.26 -26.66 -8.18
N MET A 203 16.42 -25.76 -9.15
CA MET A 203 15.70 -25.75 -10.42
C MET A 203 16.54 -25.12 -11.53
N THR A 204 16.01 -25.16 -12.76
CA THR A 204 16.63 -24.50 -13.92
C THR A 204 16.64 -22.98 -13.76
N GLY A 205 17.42 -22.30 -14.62
CA GLY A 205 17.46 -20.84 -14.64
C GLY A 205 16.11 -20.20 -14.97
N SER A 206 15.33 -20.82 -15.87
CA SER A 206 13.96 -20.38 -16.16
C SER A 206 13.04 -20.61 -14.95
N GLY A 207 13.10 -21.80 -14.33
CA GLY A 207 12.23 -22.12 -13.21
C GLY A 207 12.35 -21.15 -12.03
N ARG A 208 13.57 -20.69 -11.70
CA ARG A 208 13.77 -19.74 -10.59
C ARG A 208 13.28 -18.31 -10.90
N LEU A 209 12.89 -18.05 -12.14
CA LEU A 209 12.37 -16.77 -12.65
C LEU A 209 10.90 -16.87 -13.09
N ASP A 210 10.25 -18.03 -12.94
CA ASP A 210 8.82 -18.09 -13.22
C ASP A 210 8.05 -17.15 -12.29
N LYS A 211 6.97 -16.58 -12.81
CA LYS A 211 5.95 -15.90 -12.03
C LYS A 211 5.43 -16.83 -10.92
N ARG A 212 5.29 -16.28 -9.70
CA ARG A 212 4.71 -16.96 -8.53
C ARG A 212 3.45 -16.30 -7.99
N THR A 213 3.06 -15.14 -8.52
CA THR A 213 1.80 -14.50 -8.10
C THR A 213 0.58 -15.22 -8.65
N THR A 214 -0.47 -15.29 -7.83
CA THR A 214 -1.81 -15.76 -8.25
C THR A 214 -2.57 -14.63 -8.96
N PRO A 215 -3.74 -14.90 -9.55
CA PRO A 215 -4.61 -13.84 -10.05
C PRO A 215 -4.99 -12.79 -8.99
N LEU A 216 -5.15 -13.20 -7.72
CA LEU A 216 -5.38 -12.27 -6.62
C LEU A 216 -4.15 -11.40 -6.35
N GLY A 217 -2.95 -11.99 -6.42
CA GLY A 217 -1.68 -11.28 -6.31
C GLY A 217 -1.48 -10.25 -7.42
N ASP A 218 -1.80 -10.62 -8.66
CA ASP A 218 -1.74 -9.71 -9.81
C ASP A 218 -2.71 -8.53 -9.63
N LEU A 219 -3.95 -8.84 -9.22
CA LEU A 219 -4.99 -7.84 -9.00
C LEU A 219 -4.60 -6.87 -7.89
N PHE A 220 -3.96 -7.35 -6.82
CA PHE A 220 -3.44 -6.50 -5.77
C PHE A 220 -2.32 -5.58 -6.25
N ILE A 221 -1.35 -6.12 -7.02
CA ILE A 221 -0.27 -5.32 -7.60
C ILE A 221 -0.85 -4.21 -8.49
N SER A 222 -1.79 -4.55 -9.36
CA SER A 222 -2.49 -3.56 -10.20
C SER A 222 -3.22 -2.53 -9.36
N TYR A 223 -3.88 -2.95 -8.28
CA TYR A 223 -4.65 -2.06 -7.42
C TYR A 223 -3.78 -1.04 -6.65
N ILE A 224 -2.55 -1.40 -6.30
CA ILE A 224 -1.63 -0.52 -5.57
C ILE A 224 -0.59 0.17 -6.47
N GLY A 225 -0.44 -0.29 -7.70
CA GLY A 225 0.49 0.26 -8.68
C GLY A 225 0.04 1.62 -9.21
N ASP A 226 0.96 2.34 -9.82
CA ASP A 226 0.61 3.47 -10.70
C ASP A 226 0.27 2.90 -12.10
N GLU A 227 -0.52 3.63 -12.90
CA GLU A 227 -0.64 3.38 -14.35
C GLU A 227 0.69 3.56 -15.09
#